data_AF-A0A258CL14-F1
#
_entry.id   AF-A0A258CL14-F1
#
_cell.length_a   1.000
_cell.length_b   1.000
_cell.length_c   1.000
_cell.angle_alpha   90.00
_cell.angle_beta   90.00
_cell.angle_gamma   90.00
#
_symmetry.space_group_name_H-M   'P 1'
#
loop_
_entity.id
_entity.type
_entity.pdbx_description
1 polymer ?
#
loop_
_entity_poly.entity_id
_entity_poly.type
_entity_poly.pdbx_seq_one_letter_code
_entity_poly.pdbx_strand_id
1 'polypeptide(L)'
;MFFVLSKVVWFVLSPVNLAILLALLAALLAFTRLARAARWLGVASLCFLALMAFSPLPRLVMWPLENRFPQQPAEKGPVTGIIILGGAIGVARGDVVLTSAAARMTKAVELARLHPQAKIVFTGGAANLISPVTKTESDGASVLFEGLGLPRQRILLEDKSRNTRENALFTRQLVDPKPGERWLLVTSAWHMPRSM
;
A
#
# COMPACT_ATOMS: atom_id res chain seq x y z
N MET A 1 6.88 1.55 -20.16
CA MET A 1 5.99 2.72 -20.36
C MET A 1 4.68 2.61 -19.58
N PHE A 2 4.00 1.45 -19.57
CA PHE A 2 2.73 1.27 -18.84
C PHE A 2 2.76 1.69 -17.36
N PHE A 3 3.81 1.34 -16.61
CA PHE A 3 3.96 1.71 -15.19
C PHE A 3 3.95 3.23 -14.95
N VAL A 4 4.74 3.98 -15.72
CA VAL A 4 4.81 5.44 -15.58
C VAL A 4 3.50 6.08 -16.03
N LEU A 5 2.96 5.62 -17.16
CA LEU A 5 1.69 6.12 -17.69
C LEU A 5 0.54 5.92 -16.70
N SER A 6 0.40 4.72 -16.11
CA SER A 6 -0.67 4.45 -15.15
C SER A 6 -0.56 5.31 -13.89
N LYS A 7 0.66 5.64 -13.44
CA LYS A 7 0.89 6.56 -12.31
C LYS A 7 0.50 8.00 -12.64
N VAL A 8 0.87 8.49 -13.82
CA VAL A 8 0.52 9.86 -14.27
C VAL A 8 -0.98 9.99 -14.48
N VAL A 9 -1.59 9.03 -15.18
CA VAL A 9 -3.05 9.00 -15.39
C VAL A 9 -3.78 8.94 -14.06
N TRP A 10 -3.35 8.07 -13.13
CA TRP A 10 -3.95 7.99 -11.81
C TRP A 10 -3.77 9.27 -10.99
N PHE A 11 -2.60 9.92 -11.09
CA PHE A 11 -2.37 11.21 -10.42
C PHE A 11 -3.40 12.24 -10.88
N VAL A 12 -3.65 12.38 -12.18
CA VAL A 12 -4.63 13.34 -12.72
C VAL A 12 -6.06 12.95 -12.40
N LEU A 13 -6.41 11.67 -12.59
CA LEU A 13 -7.79 11.18 -12.48
C LEU A 13 -8.20 10.80 -11.05
N SER A 14 -7.29 10.83 -10.08
CA SER A 14 -7.67 10.56 -8.69
C SER A 14 -8.75 11.56 -8.24
N PRO A 15 -9.80 11.12 -7.51
CA PRO A 15 -10.98 11.96 -7.27
C PRO A 15 -10.67 13.33 -6.67
N VAL A 16 -9.69 13.39 -5.76
CA VAL A 16 -9.25 14.64 -5.11
C VAL A 16 -8.53 15.55 -6.10
N ASN A 17 -7.56 15.02 -6.86
CA ASN A 17 -6.80 15.84 -7.80
C ASN A 17 -7.68 16.32 -8.95
N LEU A 18 -8.59 15.48 -9.45
CA LEU A 18 -9.56 15.86 -10.46
C LEU A 18 -10.46 16.98 -9.96
N ALA A 19 -10.98 16.89 -8.72
CA ALA A 19 -11.79 17.96 -8.13
C ALA A 19 -11.01 19.27 -7.97
N ILE A 20 -9.74 19.22 -7.58
CA ILE A 20 -8.86 20.40 -7.50
C ILE A 20 -8.66 21.00 -8.90
N LEU A 21 -8.34 20.18 -9.91
CA LEU A 21 -8.15 20.64 -11.29
C LEU A 21 -9.42 21.27 -11.87
N LEU A 22 -10.60 20.69 -11.59
CA LEU A 22 -11.89 21.25 -11.98
C LEU A 22 -12.19 22.58 -11.26
N ALA A 23 -11.84 22.71 -9.98
CA ALA A 23 -11.99 23.97 -9.24
C ALA A 23 -11.07 25.07 -9.81
N LEU A 24 -9.84 24.73 -10.19
CA LEU A 24 -8.91 25.66 -10.85
C LEU A 24 -9.43 26.08 -12.23
N LEU A 25 -9.91 25.12 -13.03
CA LEU A 25 -10.52 25.41 -14.33
C LEU A 25 -11.76 26.31 -14.19
N ALA A 26 -12.60 26.05 -13.19
CA ALA A 26 -13.74 26.89 -12.84
C ALA A 26 -13.33 28.32 -12.49
N ALA A 27 -12.25 28.51 -11.72
CA ALA A 27 -11.74 29.84 -11.39
C ALA A 27 -11.26 30.60 -12.62
N LEU A 28 -10.56 29.95 -13.55
CA LEU A 28 -10.11 30.56 -14.81
C LEU A 28 -11.29 30.95 -15.72
N LEU A 29 -12.30 30.09 -15.84
CA LEU A 29 -13.46 30.32 -16.69
C LEU A 29 -14.47 31.31 -16.10
N ALA A 30 -14.37 31.64 -14.80
CA ALA A 30 -15.26 32.58 -14.12
C ALA A 30 -15.24 34.01 -14.70
N PHE A 31 -14.18 34.38 -15.41
CA PHE A 31 -14.03 35.69 -16.07
C PHE A 31 -14.43 35.70 -17.55
N THR A 32 -14.97 34.59 -18.06
CA THR A 32 -15.32 34.41 -19.48
C THR A 32 -16.84 34.43 -19.68
N ARG A 33 -17.30 34.31 -20.93
CA ARG A 33 -18.73 34.09 -21.25
C ARG A 33 -19.34 32.84 -20.60
N LEU A 34 -18.50 31.93 -20.10
CA LEU A 34 -18.93 30.70 -19.41
C LEU A 34 -19.04 30.86 -17.88
N ALA A 35 -18.94 32.09 -17.35
CA ALA A 35 -18.87 32.37 -15.91
C ALA A 35 -19.95 31.70 -15.06
N ARG A 36 -21.20 31.60 -15.57
CA ARG A 36 -22.29 30.94 -14.83
C ARG A 36 -22.04 29.44 -14.66
N ALA A 37 -21.65 28.75 -15.73
CA ALA A 37 -21.33 27.32 -15.69
C ALA A 37 -20.08 27.06 -14.85
N ALA A 38 -19.06 27.91 -15.00
CA ALA A 38 -17.82 27.83 -14.25
C ALA A 38 -18.05 27.94 -12.73
N ARG A 39 -18.87 28.88 -12.27
CA ARG A 39 -19.22 29.01 -10.84
C ARG A 39 -19.90 27.77 -10.28
N TRP A 40 -20.85 27.18 -11.01
CA TRP A 40 -21.50 25.94 -10.58
C TRP A 40 -20.53 24.77 -10.52
N LEU A 41 -19.64 24.64 -11.50
CA LEU A 41 -18.58 23.64 -11.47
C LEU A 41 -17.67 23.83 -10.24
N GLY A 42 -17.24 25.07 -9.98
CA GLY A 42 -16.41 25.40 -8.82
C GLY A 42 -17.10 25.08 -7.50
N VAL A 43 -18.36 25.46 -7.33
CA VAL A 43 -19.16 25.12 -6.14
C VAL A 43 -19.29 23.59 -6.00
N ALA A 44 -19.59 22.87 -7.08
CA ALA A 44 -19.69 21.41 -7.05
C ALA A 44 -18.35 20.75 -6.65
N SER A 45 -17.23 21.21 -7.21
CA SER A 45 -15.89 20.73 -6.84
C SER A 45 -15.55 21.02 -5.39
N LEU A 46 -15.85 22.22 -4.88
CA LEU A 46 -15.62 22.59 -3.48
C LEU A 46 -16.52 21.78 -2.53
N CYS A 47 -17.80 21.61 -2.86
CA CYS A 47 -18.72 20.76 -2.09
C CYS A 47 -18.23 19.31 -2.06
N PHE A 48 -17.75 18.78 -3.19
CA PHE A 48 -17.18 17.44 -3.25
C PHE A 48 -15.92 17.31 -2.37
N LEU A 49 -15.00 18.28 -2.43
CA LEU A 49 -13.81 18.31 -1.57
C LEU A 49 -14.18 18.41 -0.09
N ALA A 50 -15.14 19.27 0.26
CA ALA A 50 -15.64 19.40 1.63
C ALA A 50 -16.30 18.10 2.12
N LEU A 51 -17.06 17.42 1.26
CA LEU A 51 -17.63 16.11 1.56
C LEU A 51 -16.52 15.07 1.80
N MET A 52 -15.48 15.03 0.98
CA MET A 52 -14.33 14.12 1.20
C MET A 52 -13.57 14.43 2.49
N ALA A 53 -13.44 15.71 2.86
CA ALA A 53 -12.66 16.14 4.02
C ALA A 53 -13.41 16.02 5.35
N PHE A 54 -14.69 16.39 5.39
CA PHE A 54 -15.45 16.56 6.63
C PHE A 54 -16.50 15.48 6.87
N SER A 55 -16.77 14.60 5.91
CA SER A 55 -17.78 13.55 6.06
C SER A 55 -17.17 12.16 6.28
N PRO A 56 -17.93 11.19 6.80
CA PRO A 56 -17.47 9.80 6.90
C PRO A 56 -17.45 9.06 5.56
N LEU A 57 -17.74 9.73 4.43
CA LEU A 57 -17.86 9.09 3.12
C LEU A 57 -16.63 8.27 2.70
N PRO A 58 -15.37 8.73 2.89
CA PRO A 58 -14.21 7.89 2.58
C PRO A 58 -14.20 6.57 3.36
N ARG A 59 -14.61 6.59 4.64
CA ARG A 59 -14.71 5.37 5.47
C ARG A 59 -15.82 4.46 4.99
N LEU A 60 -16.98 4.99 4.65
CA LEU A 60 -18.11 4.20 4.13
C LEU A 60 -17.76 3.49 2.82
N VAL A 61 -17.02 4.16 1.93
CA VAL A 61 -16.55 3.56 0.67
C VAL A 61 -15.48 2.49 0.91
N MET A 62 -14.61 2.65 1.92
CA MET A 62 -13.59 1.65 2.26
C MET A 62 -14.16 0.44 3.01
N TRP A 63 -15.19 0.63 3.83
CA TRP A 63 -15.78 -0.38 4.69
C TRP A 63 -16.07 -1.75 4.01
N PRO A 64 -16.69 -1.81 2.82
CA PRO A 64 -16.90 -3.09 2.15
C PRO A 64 -15.60 -3.75 1.70
N LEU A 65 -14.55 -2.98 1.38
CA LEU A 65 -13.25 -3.52 1.01
C LEU A 65 -12.54 -4.15 2.22
N GLU A 66 -12.66 -3.52 3.38
CA GLU A 66 -12.05 -3.98 4.63
C GLU A 66 -12.74 -5.22 5.21
N ASN A 67 -14.06 -5.32 5.08
CA ASN A 67 -14.83 -6.44 5.64
C ASN A 67 -15.07 -7.60 4.67
N ARG A 68 -14.56 -7.51 3.44
CA ARG A 68 -14.70 -8.58 2.43
C ARG A 68 -13.96 -9.86 2.80
N PHE A 69 -12.86 -9.76 3.57
CA PHE A 69 -12.02 -10.90 3.92
C PHE A 69 -11.97 -11.06 5.44
N PRO A 70 -12.44 -12.19 6.00
CA PRO A 70 -12.34 -12.43 7.43
C PRO A 70 -10.88 -12.63 7.83
N GLN A 71 -10.52 -12.17 9.02
CA GLN A 71 -9.20 -12.45 9.57
C GLN A 71 -9.03 -13.96 9.80
N GLN A 72 -7.91 -14.49 9.28
CA GLN A 72 -7.59 -15.89 9.46
C GLN A 72 -6.98 -16.11 10.85
N PRO A 73 -7.44 -17.10 11.62
CA PRO A 73 -6.87 -17.39 12.93
C PRO A 73 -5.42 -17.84 12.78
N ALA A 74 -4.49 -17.00 13.23
CA ALA A 74 -3.06 -17.22 13.06
C ALA A 74 -2.55 -18.41 13.89
N GLU A 75 -3.20 -18.69 15.03
CA GLU A 75 -2.85 -19.75 15.97
C GLU A 75 -3.15 -21.16 15.46
N LYS A 76 -3.96 -21.30 14.40
CA LYS A 76 -4.37 -22.61 13.90
C LYS A 76 -3.27 -23.25 13.07
N GLY A 77 -2.59 -24.22 13.68
CA GLY A 77 -1.66 -25.13 13.00
C GLY A 77 -0.32 -24.47 12.62
N PRO A 78 0.62 -25.28 12.12
CA PRO A 78 1.95 -24.80 11.74
C PRO A 78 1.86 -23.82 10.57
N VAL A 79 2.66 -22.75 10.64
CA VAL A 79 2.82 -21.76 9.56
C VAL A 79 4.22 -21.92 8.98
N THR A 80 4.29 -22.10 7.66
CA THR A 80 5.55 -22.24 6.94
C THR A 80 6.22 -20.89 6.72
N GLY A 81 5.40 -19.87 6.44
CA GLY A 81 5.91 -18.52 6.30
C GLY A 81 4.84 -17.44 6.35
N ILE A 82 5.30 -16.21 6.51
CA ILE A 82 4.53 -14.99 6.64
C ILE A 82 4.99 -14.08 5.50
N ILE A 83 4.09 -13.71 4.60
CA ILE A 83 4.33 -12.82 3.45
C ILE A 83 3.79 -11.44 3.78
N ILE A 84 4.63 -10.42 3.75
CA ILE A 84 4.30 -9.03 4.08
C ILE A 84 4.34 -8.20 2.80
N LEU A 85 3.23 -7.55 2.44
CA LEU A 85 3.21 -6.59 1.34
C LEU A 85 3.79 -5.24 1.76
N GLY A 86 4.70 -4.72 0.92
CA GLY A 86 5.28 -3.38 1.01
C GLY A 86 4.28 -2.23 0.87
N GLY A 87 4.80 -1.01 0.97
CA GLY A 87 4.12 0.25 1.22
C GLY A 87 4.21 0.72 2.68
N ALA A 88 4.91 0.01 3.58
CA ALA A 88 4.99 0.31 5.01
C ALA A 88 6.29 1.01 5.41
N ILE A 89 7.30 1.00 4.54
CA ILE A 89 8.64 1.53 4.80
C ILE A 89 8.92 2.73 3.89
N GLY A 90 9.52 3.75 4.47
CA GLY A 90 10.08 4.91 3.79
C GLY A 90 11.47 5.24 4.32
N VAL A 91 12.11 6.23 3.70
CA VAL A 91 13.41 6.77 4.14
C VAL A 91 13.27 8.26 4.40
N ALA A 92 13.67 8.70 5.59
CA ALA A 92 13.70 10.12 5.94
C ALA A 92 14.94 10.42 6.78
N ARG A 93 15.68 11.47 6.42
CA ARG A 93 16.91 11.90 7.09
C ARG A 93 17.98 10.80 7.23
N GLY A 94 18.00 9.83 6.31
CA GLY A 94 18.93 8.70 6.34
C GLY A 94 18.43 7.48 7.13
N ASP A 95 17.31 7.59 7.84
CA ASP A 95 16.73 6.53 8.65
C ASP A 95 15.50 5.89 8.01
N VAL A 96 15.24 4.64 8.41
CA VAL A 96 14.03 3.90 8.08
C VAL A 96 12.86 4.49 8.87
N VAL A 97 11.82 4.92 8.16
CA VAL A 97 10.58 5.41 8.76
C VAL A 97 9.39 4.57 8.35
N LEU A 98 8.39 4.50 9.21
CA LEU A 98 7.14 3.82 8.93
C LEU A 98 6.12 4.77 8.30
N THR A 99 5.35 4.26 7.34
CA THR A 99 4.26 4.99 6.69
C THR A 99 2.92 4.70 7.40
N SER A 100 1.81 5.16 6.80
CA SER A 100 0.45 4.78 7.23
C SER A 100 0.18 3.27 7.22
N ALA A 101 1.02 2.44 6.58
CA ALA A 101 0.91 0.98 6.58
C ALA A 101 1.76 0.29 7.68
N ALA A 102 2.26 1.04 8.67
CA ALA A 102 3.06 0.54 9.81
C ALA A 102 2.51 -0.72 10.49
N ALA A 103 1.18 -0.83 10.60
CA ALA A 103 0.50 -1.95 11.25
C ALA A 103 0.86 -3.33 10.63
N ARG A 104 1.28 -3.36 9.36
CA ARG A 104 1.75 -4.60 8.72
C ARG A 104 3.06 -5.09 9.32
N MET A 105 3.97 -4.17 9.65
CA MET A 105 5.29 -4.49 10.20
C MET A 105 5.14 -5.02 11.63
N THR A 106 4.33 -4.37 12.45
CA THR A 106 4.07 -4.82 13.82
C THR A 106 3.33 -6.16 13.84
N LYS A 107 2.33 -6.35 12.99
CA LYS A 107 1.63 -7.65 12.88
C LYS A 107 2.57 -8.76 12.39
N ALA A 108 3.48 -8.47 11.47
CA ALA A 108 4.47 -9.44 11.01
C ALA A 108 5.39 -9.90 12.15
N VAL A 109 5.85 -8.97 13.00
CA VAL A 109 6.68 -9.29 14.18
C VAL A 109 5.89 -10.12 15.20
N GLU A 110 4.63 -9.76 15.47
CA GLU A 110 3.74 -10.55 16.33
C GLU A 110 3.60 -11.99 15.82
N LEU A 111 3.30 -12.16 14.53
CA LEU A 111 3.17 -13.49 13.91
C LEU A 111 4.49 -14.26 13.87
N ALA A 112 5.61 -13.58 13.64
CA ALA A 112 6.92 -14.21 13.59
C ALA A 112 7.40 -14.70 14.96
N ARG A 113 6.96 -14.05 16.04
CA ARG A 113 7.17 -14.51 17.42
C ARG A 113 6.24 -15.66 17.78
N LEU A 114 4.98 -15.60 17.34
CA LEU A 114 4.01 -16.71 17.51
C LEU A 114 4.44 -17.97 16.76
N HIS A 115 5.10 -17.82 15.60
CA HIS A 115 5.58 -18.91 14.76
C HIS A 115 7.11 -18.84 14.57
N PRO A 116 7.92 -19.28 15.55
CA PRO A 116 9.38 -19.14 15.52
C PRO A 116 10.08 -19.83 14.35
N GLN A 117 9.45 -20.83 13.74
CA GLN A 117 9.98 -21.57 12.60
C GLN A 117 9.54 -21.01 11.25
N ALA A 118 8.59 -20.06 11.23
CA ALA A 118 8.09 -19.49 9.99
C ALA A 118 9.13 -18.59 9.33
N LYS A 119 9.26 -18.72 8.00
CA LYS A 119 9.98 -17.75 7.16
C LYS A 119 9.25 -16.41 7.15
N ILE A 120 9.98 -15.32 7.10
CA ILE A 120 9.46 -13.95 7.08
C ILE A 120 9.82 -13.37 5.73
N VAL A 121 8.83 -13.19 4.87
CA VAL A 121 9.02 -12.80 3.47
C VAL A 121 8.46 -11.41 3.28
N PHE A 122 9.31 -10.44 3.01
CA PHE A 122 8.87 -9.09 2.65
C PHE A 122 8.90 -8.94 1.14
N THR A 123 7.81 -8.45 0.55
CA THR A 123 7.70 -8.20 -0.90
C THR A 123 7.32 -6.76 -1.17
N GLY A 124 8.25 -6.03 -1.78
CA GLY A 124 8.10 -4.63 -2.14
C GLY A 124 9.40 -4.06 -2.71
N GLY A 125 9.41 -3.82 -4.02
CA GLY A 125 10.51 -3.13 -4.68
C GLY A 125 10.39 -1.60 -4.67
N ALA A 126 11.09 -0.96 -5.60
CA ALA A 126 11.05 0.50 -5.79
C ALA A 126 9.72 0.94 -6.45
N ALA A 127 8.64 1.03 -5.68
CA ALA A 127 7.32 1.45 -6.18
C ALA A 127 7.14 2.97 -6.32
N ASN A 128 8.13 3.76 -5.87
CA ASN A 128 8.09 5.22 -5.86
C ASN A 128 9.04 5.82 -6.90
N LEU A 129 8.51 6.73 -7.73
CA LEU A 129 9.24 7.46 -8.77
C LEU A 129 10.11 8.61 -8.22
N ILE A 130 9.96 8.98 -6.94
CA ILE A 130 10.37 10.29 -6.41
C ILE A 130 11.50 10.19 -5.34
N SER A 131 11.88 9.00 -4.88
CA SER A 131 12.95 8.87 -3.88
C SER A 131 14.20 8.23 -4.49
N PRO A 132 15.38 8.88 -4.43
CA PRO A 132 16.61 8.30 -4.93
C PRO A 132 16.90 7.00 -4.17
N VAL A 133 16.94 5.94 -4.95
CA VAL A 133 17.21 4.56 -4.56
C VAL A 133 18.67 4.47 -4.09
N THR A 134 18.90 4.62 -2.79
CA THR A 134 20.11 4.06 -2.16
C THR A 134 19.80 2.87 -1.26
N LYS A 135 18.51 2.62 -0.94
CA LYS A 135 18.00 1.43 -0.25
C LYS A 135 16.59 1.11 -0.75
N THR A 136 16.32 -0.15 -1.10
CA THR A 136 14.97 -0.60 -1.49
C THR A 136 14.04 -0.60 -0.28
N GLU A 137 12.73 -0.71 -0.50
CA GLU A 137 11.78 -0.87 0.62
C GLU A 137 12.11 -2.12 1.44
N SER A 138 12.48 -3.20 0.75
CA SER A 138 12.95 -4.46 1.33
C SER A 138 14.18 -4.31 2.23
N ASP A 139 15.16 -3.48 1.86
CA ASP A 139 16.34 -3.24 2.71
C ASP A 139 15.94 -2.57 4.02
N GLY A 140 15.07 -1.57 3.97
CA GLY A 140 14.56 -0.91 5.17
C GLY A 140 13.73 -1.85 6.04
N ALA A 141 12.94 -2.75 5.43
CA ALA A 141 12.22 -3.78 6.16
C ALA A 141 13.16 -4.75 6.88
N SER A 142 14.27 -5.17 6.24
CA SER A 142 15.28 -6.05 6.86
C SER A 142 15.88 -5.39 8.11
N VAL A 143 16.36 -4.14 7.97
CA VAL A 143 16.94 -3.37 9.08
C VAL A 143 15.95 -3.27 10.24
N LEU A 144 14.69 -2.94 9.95
CA LEU A 144 13.65 -2.84 10.97
C LEU A 144 13.40 -4.20 11.67
N PHE A 145 13.22 -5.28 10.91
CA PHE A 145 12.92 -6.59 11.47
C PHE A 145 14.07 -7.15 12.31
N GLU A 146 15.32 -6.98 11.86
CA GLU A 146 16.51 -7.35 12.61
C GLU A 146 16.61 -6.53 13.92
N GLY A 147 16.39 -5.21 13.85
CA GLY A 147 16.35 -4.34 15.03
C GLY A 147 15.23 -4.69 16.03
N LEU A 148 14.16 -5.34 15.58
CA LEU A 148 13.07 -5.85 16.41
C LEU A 148 13.29 -7.30 16.92
N GLY A 149 14.48 -7.86 16.67
CA GLY A 149 14.94 -9.13 17.18
C GLY A 149 14.58 -10.35 16.32
N LEU A 150 14.21 -10.15 15.05
CA LEU A 150 13.93 -11.26 14.14
C LEU A 150 15.25 -11.81 13.55
N PRO A 151 15.48 -13.13 13.57
CA PRO A 151 16.72 -13.72 13.03
C PRO A 151 16.87 -13.47 11.52
N ARG A 152 18.02 -12.94 11.10
CA ARG A 152 18.30 -12.63 9.68
C ARG A 152 18.08 -13.82 8.74
N GLN A 153 18.40 -15.04 9.19
CA GLN A 153 18.26 -16.26 8.39
C GLN A 153 16.81 -16.61 8.07
N ARG A 154 15.85 -16.07 8.82
CA ARG A 154 14.41 -16.23 8.57
C ARG A 154 13.86 -15.20 7.57
N ILE A 155 14.59 -14.11 7.32
CA ILE A 155 14.12 -12.97 6.52
C ILE A 155 14.51 -13.17 5.05
N LEU A 156 13.49 -13.26 4.20
CA LEU A 156 13.59 -13.32 2.75
C LEU A 156 13.02 -12.02 2.16
N LEU A 157 13.72 -11.46 1.19
CA LEU A 157 13.39 -10.16 0.60
C LEU A 157 13.14 -10.32 -0.89
N GLU A 158 12.00 -9.80 -1.35
CA GLU A 158 11.69 -9.63 -2.77
C GLU A 158 11.63 -8.13 -3.08
N ASP A 159 12.56 -7.65 -3.90
CA ASP A 159 12.87 -6.22 -4.12
C ASP A 159 12.70 -5.76 -5.58
N LYS A 160 12.21 -6.65 -6.47
CA LYS A 160 12.11 -6.39 -7.92
C LYS A 160 10.72 -5.95 -8.35
N SER A 161 9.71 -6.23 -7.54
CA SER A 161 8.32 -5.96 -7.85
C SER A 161 7.99 -4.46 -7.92
N ARG A 162 7.17 -4.09 -8.90
CA ARG A 162 6.69 -2.71 -9.11
C ARG A 162 5.19 -2.56 -8.90
N ASN A 163 4.49 -3.67 -8.73
CA ASN A 163 3.03 -3.71 -8.53
C ASN A 163 2.63 -5.01 -7.83
N THR A 164 1.41 -5.04 -7.29
CA THR A 164 0.89 -6.17 -6.50
C THR A 164 0.91 -7.52 -7.23
N ARG A 165 0.75 -7.53 -8.56
CA ARG A 165 0.82 -8.77 -9.35
C ARG A 165 2.26 -9.31 -9.41
N GLU A 166 3.23 -8.42 -9.61
CA GLU A 166 4.65 -8.77 -9.57
C GLU A 166 5.07 -9.24 -8.17
N ASN A 167 4.57 -8.61 -7.10
CA ASN A 167 4.81 -9.08 -5.72
C ASN A 167 4.43 -10.55 -5.58
N ALA A 168 3.21 -10.93 -5.98
CA ALA A 168 2.73 -12.31 -5.86
C ALA A 168 3.57 -13.29 -6.70
N LEU A 169 3.90 -12.92 -7.94
CA LEU A 169 4.63 -13.78 -8.87
C LEU A 169 6.08 -14.00 -8.43
N PHE A 170 6.80 -12.93 -8.09
CA PHE A 170 8.19 -13.01 -7.65
C PHE A 170 8.32 -13.62 -6.25
N THR A 171 7.38 -13.34 -5.34
CA THR A 171 7.35 -14.00 -4.03
C THR A 171 7.16 -15.50 -4.18
N ARG A 172 6.23 -15.94 -5.05
CA ARG A 172 6.01 -17.36 -5.30
C ARG A 172 7.27 -18.05 -5.84
N GLN A 173 8.00 -17.39 -6.74
CA GLN A 173 9.28 -17.91 -7.25
C GLN A 173 10.37 -17.94 -6.18
N LEU A 174 10.40 -16.95 -5.29
CA LEU A 174 11.38 -16.86 -4.21
C LEU A 174 11.21 -17.96 -3.15
N VAL A 175 9.95 -18.27 -2.81
CA VAL A 175 9.66 -19.18 -1.70
C VAL A 175 9.37 -20.62 -2.12
N ASP A 176 9.04 -20.84 -3.39
CA ASP A 176 8.70 -22.13 -4.02
C ASP A 176 7.81 -23.01 -3.12
N PRO A 177 6.53 -22.60 -2.89
CA PRO A 177 5.70 -23.19 -1.86
C PRO A 177 5.32 -24.64 -2.21
N LYS A 178 5.48 -25.54 -1.26
CA LYS A 178 5.16 -26.97 -1.42
C LYS A 178 3.70 -27.27 -1.09
N PRO A 179 3.11 -28.33 -1.68
CA PRO A 179 1.77 -28.78 -1.31
C PRO A 179 1.66 -29.02 0.21
N GLY A 180 0.57 -28.51 0.81
CA GLY A 180 0.31 -28.62 2.25
C GLY A 180 0.97 -27.53 3.11
N GLU A 181 1.82 -26.66 2.54
CA GLU A 181 2.38 -25.53 3.28
C GLU A 181 1.34 -24.43 3.49
N ARG A 182 1.26 -23.95 4.73
CA ARG A 182 0.41 -22.82 5.11
C ARG A 182 1.22 -21.53 5.15
N TRP A 183 0.80 -20.56 4.34
CA TRP A 183 1.42 -19.23 4.25
C TRP A 183 0.43 -18.15 4.69
N LEU A 184 0.86 -17.26 5.58
CA LEU A 184 0.05 -16.13 6.04
C LEU A 184 0.35 -14.89 5.21
N LEU A 185 -0.69 -14.21 4.70
CA LEU A 185 -0.55 -12.94 4.01
C LEU A 185 -0.85 -11.78 4.96
N VAL A 186 0.08 -10.82 5.05
CA VAL A 186 -0.04 -9.61 5.86
C VAL A 186 -0.11 -8.39 4.93
N THR A 187 -1.29 -7.78 4.89
CA THR A 187 -1.56 -6.52 4.16
C THR A 187 -2.66 -5.73 4.86
N SER A 188 -2.94 -4.52 4.39
CA SER A 188 -4.08 -3.73 4.89
C SER A 188 -5.40 -4.36 4.43
N ALA A 189 -6.44 -4.32 5.26
CA ALA A 189 -7.72 -4.96 4.95
C ALA A 189 -8.29 -4.52 3.59
N TRP A 190 -8.30 -3.21 3.30
CA TRP A 190 -8.75 -2.66 2.03
C TRP A 190 -7.86 -3.04 0.82
N HIS A 191 -6.64 -3.53 1.05
CA HIS A 191 -5.75 -4.08 0.02
C HIS A 191 -5.95 -5.58 -0.23
N MET A 192 -6.64 -6.31 0.64
CA MET A 192 -6.90 -7.74 0.45
C MET A 192 -7.53 -8.07 -0.92
N PRO A 193 -8.55 -7.33 -1.43
CA PRO A 193 -9.18 -7.66 -2.71
C PRO A 193 -8.26 -7.70 -3.92
N ARG A 194 -7.14 -6.97 -3.90
CA ARG A 194 -6.15 -6.95 -5.00
C ARG A 194 -4.92 -7.82 -4.74
N SER A 195 -4.81 -8.37 -3.53
CA SER A 195 -3.64 -9.14 -3.07
C SER A 195 -3.90 -10.66 -3.09
N MET A 196 -5.18 -11.06 -3.23
CA MET A 196 -5.64 -12.44 -3.40
C MET A 196 -5.86 -12.72 -4.89
#